data_AF-A0A1C4WJ21-F1
#
_entry.id   AF-A0A1C4WJ21-F1
#
_cell.length_a   1.000
_cell.length_b   1.000
_cell.length_c   1.000
_cell.angle_alpha   90.00
_cell.angle_beta   90.00
_cell.angle_gamma   90.00
#
_symmetry.space_group_name_H-M   'P 1'
#
loop_
_entity.id
_entity.type
_entity.pdbx_description
1 polymer ?
#
loop_
_entity_poly.entity_id
_entity_poly.type
_entity_poly.pdbx_seq_one_letter_code
_entity_poly.pdbx_strand_id
1 'polypeptide(L)'
;AFMLDQCHNIEPKIPAVIRSVMNVQEATAKALLVDRAALRAAQDAGDVLAANAVLMDAYHTDVRPLLAELRADAGLDPDPMGAYARSGYFEKIRAERVGGRQAGWDA
;
A
#
# COMPACT_ATOMS: atom_id res chain seq x y z
N ALA A 1 0.22 -2.72 -17.52
CA ALA A 1 -0.64 -3.05 -16.36
C ALA A 1 0.24 -3.23 -15.14
N PHE A 2 -0.19 -2.81 -13.95
CA PHE A 2 0.50 -3.09 -12.68
C PHE A 2 -0.13 -4.33 -12.02
N MET A 3 0.70 -5.19 -11.43
CA MET A 3 0.27 -6.47 -10.84
C MET A 3 0.97 -6.68 -9.48
N LEU A 4 0.31 -7.36 -8.56
CA LEU A 4 0.92 -7.89 -7.34
C LEU A 4 1.25 -9.37 -7.58
N ASP A 5 2.52 -9.72 -7.51
CA ASP A 5 3.01 -11.10 -7.50
C ASP A 5 3.57 -11.39 -6.10
N GLN A 6 2.72 -11.99 -5.27
CA GLN A 6 2.98 -12.16 -3.84
C GLN A 6 2.50 -13.53 -3.37
N CYS A 7 3.24 -14.12 -2.44
CA CYS A 7 2.84 -15.33 -1.73
C CYS A 7 2.80 -15.06 -0.23
N HIS A 8 1.62 -15.22 0.37
CA HIS A 8 1.39 -15.04 1.81
C HIS A 8 1.32 -16.42 2.46
N ASN A 9 2.44 -16.83 3.06
CA ASN A 9 2.64 -18.17 3.61
C ASN A 9 2.29 -18.26 5.10
N ILE A 10 2.55 -17.19 5.87
CA ILE A 10 2.34 -17.16 7.32
C ILE A 10 1.11 -16.30 7.65
N GLU A 11 0.98 -15.14 6.99
CA GLU A 11 -0.08 -14.18 7.24
C GLU A 11 -1.37 -14.47 6.45
N PRO A 12 -2.55 -14.08 6.96
CA PRO A 12 -3.80 -14.26 6.22
C PRO A 12 -3.78 -13.48 4.91
N LYS A 13 -4.16 -14.15 3.81
CA LYS A 13 -3.97 -13.64 2.45
C LYS A 13 -4.63 -12.28 2.18
N ILE A 14 -5.89 -12.10 2.59
CA ILE A 14 -6.63 -10.86 2.30
C ILE A 14 -6.05 -9.63 3.00
N PRO A 15 -5.84 -9.60 4.34
CA PRO A 15 -5.24 -8.44 4.98
C PRO A 15 -3.81 -8.15 4.50
N ALA A 16 -3.06 -9.19 4.11
CA ALA A 16 -1.72 -9.02 3.54
C ALA A 16 -1.75 -8.36 2.15
N VAL A 17 -2.71 -8.73 1.30
CA VAL A 17 -2.95 -8.06 0.01
C VAL A 17 -3.45 -6.63 0.21
N ILE A 18 -4.36 -6.38 1.16
CA ILE A 18 -4.83 -5.03 1.49
C ILE A 18 -3.65 -4.13 1.87
N ARG A 19 -2.76 -4.62 2.74
CA ARG A 19 -1.53 -3.89 3.12
C ARG A 19 -0.65 -3.59 1.90
N SER A 20 -0.49 -4.55 1.01
CA SER A 20 0.35 -4.39 -0.18
C SER A 20 -0.22 -3.36 -1.16
N VAL A 21 -1.53 -3.39 -1.41
CA VAL A 21 -2.21 -2.37 -2.22
C VAL A 21 -2.06 -0.99 -1.59
N MET A 22 -2.27 -0.87 -0.27
CA MET A 22 -2.07 0.39 0.44
C MET A 22 -0.64 0.92 0.32
N ASN A 23 0.38 0.07 0.46
CA ASN A 23 1.78 0.47 0.29
C ASN A 23 2.07 0.97 -1.13
N VAL A 24 1.51 0.33 -2.16
CA VAL A 24 1.64 0.78 -3.55
C VAL A 24 0.97 2.14 -3.75
N GLN A 25 -0.20 2.35 -3.16
CA GLN A 25 -0.88 3.65 -3.20
C GLN A 25 -0.08 4.73 -2.49
N GLU A 26 0.49 4.45 -1.31
CA GLU A 26 1.36 5.37 -0.59
C GLU A 26 2.62 5.74 -1.39
N ALA A 27 3.31 4.75 -1.96
CA ALA A 27 4.48 4.99 -2.80
C ALA A 27 4.12 5.81 -4.06
N THR A 28 2.97 5.53 -4.67
CA THR A 28 2.47 6.28 -5.83
C THR A 28 2.17 7.72 -5.46
N ALA A 29 1.46 7.95 -4.35
CA ALA A 29 1.14 9.31 -3.88
C ALA A 29 2.42 10.10 -3.59
N LYS A 30 3.40 9.51 -2.90
CA LYS A 30 4.71 10.13 -2.66
C LYS A 30 5.45 10.46 -3.95
N ALA A 31 5.43 9.57 -4.94
CA ALA A 31 6.04 9.84 -6.25
C ALA A 31 5.36 11.00 -6.99
N LEU A 32 4.06 11.21 -6.79
CA LEU A 32 3.33 12.35 -7.36
C LEU A 32 3.63 13.68 -6.65
N LEU A 33 4.12 13.64 -5.40
CA LEU A 33 4.51 14.82 -4.63
C LEU A 33 5.92 15.33 -4.96
N VAL A 34 6.71 14.61 -5.76
CA VAL A 34 8.06 15.05 -6.15
C VAL A 34 7.99 16.35 -6.95
N ASP A 35 8.66 17.41 -6.47
CA ASP A 35 8.86 18.63 -7.24
C ASP A 35 9.83 18.37 -8.40
N ARG A 36 9.25 18.13 -9.57
CA ARG A 36 10.01 17.80 -10.78
C ARG A 36 10.86 18.97 -11.28
N ALA A 37 10.42 20.21 -11.04
CA ALA A 37 11.16 21.39 -11.48
C ALA A 37 12.41 21.58 -10.61
N ALA A 38 12.26 21.51 -9.29
CA ALA A 38 13.38 21.58 -8.35
C ALA A 38 14.36 20.41 -8.56
N LEU A 39 13.84 19.19 -8.73
CA LEU A 39 14.67 18.01 -9.01
C LEU A 39 15.48 18.21 -10.30
N ARG A 40 14.86 18.70 -11.38
CA ARG A 40 15.55 18.93 -12.65
C ARG A 40 16.64 20.00 -12.52
N ALA A 41 16.36 21.09 -11.82
CA ALA A 41 17.34 22.16 -11.59
C ALA A 41 18.57 21.65 -10.81
N ALA A 42 18.35 20.86 -9.76
CA ALA A 42 19.45 20.25 -8.99
C ALA A 42 20.28 19.28 -9.84
N GLN A 43 19.62 18.47 -10.67
CA GLN A 43 20.27 17.56 -11.60
C GLN A 43 21.13 18.29 -12.65
N ASP A 44 20.59 19.32 -13.28
CA ASP A 44 21.31 20.12 -14.29
C ASP A 44 22.53 20.85 -13.68
N ALA A 45 22.47 21.19 -12.39
CA ALA A 45 23.58 21.79 -11.66
C ALA A 45 24.62 20.77 -11.13
N GLY A 46 24.35 19.46 -11.22
CA GLY A 46 25.19 18.42 -10.62
C GLY A 46 25.15 18.38 -9.09
N ASP A 47 24.15 19.00 -8.46
CA ASP A 47 23.99 19.02 -7.01
C ASP A 47 23.25 17.76 -6.52
N VAL A 48 24.04 16.74 -6.21
CA VAL A 48 23.55 15.44 -5.75
C VAL A 48 22.82 15.53 -4.41
N LEU A 49 23.23 16.43 -3.52
CA LEU A 49 22.60 16.58 -2.20
C LEU A 49 21.24 17.25 -2.32
N ALA A 50 21.13 18.31 -3.13
CA ALA A 50 19.85 18.96 -3.40
C ALA A 50 18.88 18.01 -4.13
N ALA A 51 19.37 17.26 -5.12
CA ALA A 51 18.53 16.28 -5.84
C ALA A 51 17.99 15.17 -4.90
N ASN A 52 18.82 14.69 -3.97
CA ASN A 52 18.37 13.73 -2.96
C ASN A 52 17.34 14.32 -2.00
N ALA A 53 17.56 15.56 -1.53
CA ALA A 53 16.64 16.26 -0.64
C ALA A 53 15.23 16.34 -1.24
N VAL A 54 15.10 16.73 -2.52
CA VAL A 54 13.79 16.80 -3.21
C VAL A 54 13.03 15.46 -3.21
N LEU A 55 13.75 14.34 -3.41
CA LEU A 55 13.13 13.01 -3.34
C LEU A 55 12.75 12.63 -1.91
N MET A 56 13.59 12.97 -0.93
CA MET A 56 13.35 12.65 0.48
C MET A 56 12.20 13.46 1.08
N ASP A 57 12.01 14.72 0.66
CA ASP A 57 10.88 15.55 1.08
C ASP A 57 9.54 14.89 0.66
N ALA A 58 9.45 14.45 -0.59
CA ALA A 58 8.30 13.71 -1.08
C ALA A 58 8.13 12.34 -0.39
N TYR A 59 9.23 11.61 -0.17
CA TYR A 59 9.22 10.28 0.45
C TYR A 59 8.80 10.30 1.93
N HIS A 60 9.20 11.33 2.68
CA HIS A 60 8.85 11.47 4.10
C HIS A 60 7.48 12.07 4.35
N THR A 61 6.82 12.61 3.32
CA THR A 61 5.46 13.13 3.46
C THR A 61 4.50 12.02 3.90
N ASP A 62 3.77 12.24 4.98
CA ASP A 62 2.69 11.34 5.40
C ASP A 62 1.47 11.53 4.51
N VAL A 63 1.33 10.63 3.53
CA VAL A 63 0.24 10.64 2.54
C VAL A 63 -1.01 9.88 3.01
N ARG A 64 -1.01 9.29 4.21
CA ARG A 64 -2.15 8.49 4.70
C ARG A 64 -3.45 9.30 4.80
N PRO A 65 -3.46 10.57 5.29
CA PRO A 65 -4.67 11.39 5.30
C PRO A 65 -5.23 11.64 3.89
N LEU A 66 -4.39 11.98 2.92
CA LEU A 66 -4.79 12.20 1.52
C LEU A 66 -5.45 10.95 0.92
N LEU A 67 -4.85 9.78 1.16
CA LEU A 67 -5.40 8.52 0.66
C LEU A 67 -6.70 8.12 1.38
N ALA A 68 -6.89 8.50 2.65
CA ALA A 68 -8.14 8.28 3.37
C ALA A 68 -9.27 9.13 2.77
N GLU A 69 -9.02 10.40 2.48
CA GLU A 69 -9.97 11.30 1.79
C GLU A 69 -10.33 10.77 0.39
N LEU A 70 -9.33 10.37 -0.40
CA LEU A 70 -9.55 9.78 -1.73
C LEU A 70 -10.49 8.56 -1.70
N ARG A 71 -10.39 7.72 -0.65
CA ARG A 71 -11.28 6.57 -0.47
C ARG A 71 -12.69 7.03 -0.09
N ALA A 72 -12.81 7.98 0.82
CA ALA A 72 -14.10 8.53 1.23
C ALA A 72 -14.85 9.17 0.04
N ASP A 73 -14.15 9.92 -0.81
CA ASP A 73 -14.71 10.52 -2.04
C ASP A 73 -15.20 9.46 -3.04
N ALA A 74 -14.58 8.29 -3.04
CA ALA A 74 -15.01 7.14 -3.84
C ALA A 74 -16.12 6.31 -3.17
N GLY A 75 -16.65 6.73 -2.02
CA GLY A 75 -17.66 6.00 -1.25
C GLY A 75 -17.13 4.74 -0.56
N LEU A 76 -15.81 4.64 -0.37
CA LEU A 76 -15.14 3.53 0.31
C LEU A 76 -14.79 3.89 1.75
N ASP A 77 -14.60 2.88 2.59
CA ASP A 77 -14.11 3.10 3.96
C ASP A 77 -12.66 3.65 3.94
N PRO A 78 -12.36 4.73 4.69
CA PRO A 78 -11.03 5.36 4.69
C PRO A 78 -9.93 4.47 5.29
N ASP A 79 -10.29 3.47 6.10
CA ASP A 79 -9.38 2.51 6.71
C ASP A 79 -9.68 1.08 6.22
N PRO A 80 -9.09 0.64 5.09
CA PRO A 80 -9.35 -0.68 4.51
C PRO A 80 -9.04 -1.85 5.46
N MET A 81 -8.00 -1.72 6.29
CA MET A 81 -7.62 -2.75 7.25
C MET A 81 -8.64 -2.85 8.39
N GLY A 82 -9.04 -1.72 8.96
CA GLY A 82 -10.09 -1.68 9.98
C GLY A 82 -11.45 -2.09 9.42
N ALA A 83 -11.80 -1.70 8.20
CA ALA A 83 -13.03 -2.09 7.54
C ALA A 83 -13.11 -3.61 7.37
N TYR A 84 -12.03 -4.23 6.90
CA TYR A 84 -11.93 -5.68 6.79
C TYR A 84 -12.07 -6.37 8.15
N ALA A 85 -11.40 -5.85 9.20
CA ALA A 85 -11.51 -6.41 10.54
C ALA A 85 -12.94 -6.31 11.10
N ARG A 86 -13.58 -5.14 10.98
CA ARG A 86 -14.97 -4.90 11.41
C ARG A 86 -15.98 -5.77 10.65
N SER A 87 -15.69 -6.13 9.41
CA SER A 87 -16.59 -6.94 8.59
C SER A 87 -16.79 -8.37 9.11
N GLY A 88 -15.87 -8.91 9.93
CA GLY A 88 -15.88 -10.31 10.35
C GLY A 88 -15.70 -11.31 9.20
N TYR A 89 -15.36 -10.85 7.99
CA TYR A 89 -15.32 -11.69 6.79
C TYR A 89 -14.36 -12.87 6.93
N PHE A 90 -13.21 -12.66 7.58
CA PHE A 90 -12.24 -13.73 7.81
C PHE A 90 -12.83 -14.91 8.59
N GLU A 91 -13.53 -14.61 9.69
CA GLU A 91 -14.19 -15.63 10.51
C GLU A 91 -15.30 -16.34 9.73
N LYS A 92 -16.11 -15.57 8.99
CA LYS A 92 -17.17 -16.10 8.13
C LYS A 92 -16.64 -17.12 7.13
N ILE A 93 -15.64 -16.75 6.32
CA ILE A 93 -15.12 -17.67 5.29
C ILE A 93 -14.40 -18.87 5.90
N ARG A 94 -13.79 -18.73 7.09
CA ARG A 94 -13.16 -19.86 7.79
C ARG A 94 -14.21 -20.88 8.23
N ALA A 95 -15.35 -20.42 8.74
CA ALA A 95 -16.45 -21.29 9.15
C ALA A 95 -17.17 -21.93 7.95
N GLU A 96 -17.32 -21.21 6.84
CA GLU A 96 -18.02 -21.70 5.64
C GLU A 96 -17.19 -22.68 4.79
N ARG A 97 -15.85 -22.55 4.81
CA ARG A 97 -14.95 -23.28 3.90
C ARG A 97 -14.12 -24.35 4.63
N VAL A 98 -14.79 -25.10 5.50
CA VAL A 98 -14.20 -26.24 6.21
C VAL A 98 -14.09 -27.44 5.26
N GLY A 99 -13.05 -28.27 5.39
CA GLY A 99 -12.95 -29.57 4.69
C GLY A 99 -11.86 -29.70 3.62
N GLY A 100 -10.78 -28.92 3.69
CA GLY A 100 -9.59 -29.12 2.85
C GLY A 100 -8.53 -29.99 3.55
N ARG A 101 -7.74 -30.74 2.76
CA ARG A 101 -6.49 -31.32 3.25
C ARG A 101 -5.39 -30.28 3.04
N GLN A 102 -4.73 -29.86 4.11
CA GLN A 102 -3.53 -29.04 3.99
C GLN A 102 -2.54 -29.79 3.09
N ALA A 103 -1.91 -29.07 2.16
CA ALA A 103 -0.82 -29.58 1.33
C ALA A 103 0.33 -28.59 1.48
N GLY A 104 1.50 -29.07 1.91
CA GLY A 104 2.66 -28.21 2.18
C GLY A 104 3.33 -28.54 3.50
N TRP A 105 4.18 -27.63 3.98
CA TRP A 105 5.01 -27.87 5.16
C TRP A 105 4.12 -28.02 6.40
N ASP A 106 4.26 -29.16 7.06
CA ASP A 106 3.48 -29.71 8.19
C ASP A 106 2.08 -30.29 7.86
N ALA A 107 1.81 -30.67 6.60
CA ALA A 107 0.65 -31.49 6.22
C ALA A 107 0.75 -32.98 6.59
#